data_AF-A0A1Q3FD57-F1
#
_entry.id   AF-A0A1Q3FD57-F1
#
_cell.length_a   1.000
_cell.length_b   1.000
_cell.length_c   1.000
_cell.angle_alpha   90.00
_cell.angle_beta   90.00
_cell.angle_gamma   90.00
#
_symmetry.space_group_name_H-M   'P 1'
#
loop_
_entity.id
_entity.type
_entity.pdbx_description
1 polymer ?
#
loop_
_entity_poly.entity_id
_entity_poly.type
_entity_poly.pdbx_seq_one_letter_code
_entity_poly.pdbx_strand_id
1 'polypeptide(L)'
;MGTVAEELITLNNEAVKNSTIFSYIGQYVDLDYSIWLYRLLTPLLLTFILPSLFVLLIYFSISICYVFKLHRRFILQVYNDGDFNGFDMVRTMLSVLWDAHGWIFHGYEVCGLENLPETGPGLIIYYHGAIPIDMYYLVARIYLKRSRLIYTVGDRFLEKLPGWKLMGRIMKVSPGSVQSCASVLKEGNLLSIAPGGVYEAQFGDNNYELLWRRRIGFAKVAIESKAPIIPMFTENLREGFRSVGFAKSLFIRLYNLVRFPVRPVYGGFPVKFRTHLGAPIPYDPSLTPEQLQEKVAYAIERLINKHQRIPGSILHGLMDRIVERPAKSD
;
A
#
# COMPACT_ATOMS: atom_id res chain seq x y z
N MET A 1 49.90 -63.41 -22.51
CA MET A 1 49.82 -61.93 -22.55
C MET A 1 48.52 -61.39 -23.15
N GLY A 2 47.75 -62.15 -23.96
CA GLY A 2 46.51 -61.64 -24.58
C GLY A 2 45.30 -61.48 -23.63
N THR A 3 45.11 -62.38 -22.67
CA THR A 3 43.90 -62.44 -21.83
C THR A 3 43.76 -61.28 -20.83
N VAL A 4 44.86 -60.86 -20.21
CA VAL A 4 44.85 -59.77 -19.21
C VAL A 4 44.62 -58.40 -19.86
N ALA A 5 45.11 -58.21 -21.10
CA ALA A 5 44.93 -56.96 -21.83
C ALA A 5 43.46 -56.77 -22.28
N GLU A 6 42.79 -57.84 -22.70
CA GLU A 6 41.37 -57.81 -23.06
C GLU A 6 40.47 -57.54 -21.84
N GLU A 7 40.80 -58.13 -20.69
CA GLU A 7 40.10 -57.87 -19.42
C GLU A 7 40.20 -56.40 -18.99
N LEU A 8 41.41 -55.82 -19.08
CA LEU A 8 41.66 -54.41 -18.77
C LEU A 8 40.91 -53.45 -19.71
N ILE A 9 40.84 -53.76 -21.00
CA ILE A 9 40.09 -52.97 -21.98
C ILE A 9 38.59 -53.03 -21.69
N THR A 10 38.08 -54.21 -21.33
CA THR A 10 36.66 -54.41 -21.03
C THR A 10 36.25 -53.65 -19.77
N LEU A 11 37.05 -53.75 -18.70
CA LEU A 11 36.86 -52.99 -17.45
C LEU A 11 36.90 -51.47 -17.67
N ASN A 12 37.83 -50.99 -18.50
CA ASN A 12 37.93 -49.57 -18.83
C ASN A 12 36.71 -49.08 -19.63
N ASN A 13 36.23 -49.87 -20.58
CA ASN A 13 35.04 -49.53 -21.37
C ASN A 13 33.76 -49.52 -20.52
N GLU A 14 33.61 -50.45 -19.57
CA GLU A 14 32.50 -50.42 -18.61
C GLU A 14 32.60 -49.22 -17.67
N ALA A 15 33.80 -48.88 -17.19
CA ALA A 15 34.00 -47.69 -16.35
C ALA A 15 33.65 -46.40 -17.10
N VAL A 16 34.05 -46.26 -18.36
CA VAL A 16 33.73 -45.10 -19.22
C VAL A 16 32.24 -45.07 -19.55
N LYS A 17 31.62 -46.21 -19.86
CA LYS A 17 30.18 -46.28 -20.12
C LYS A 17 29.36 -45.93 -18.87
N ASN A 18 29.75 -46.47 -17.72
CA ASN A 18 29.13 -46.14 -16.44
C ASN A 18 29.32 -44.66 -16.10
N SER A 19 30.52 -44.09 -16.28
CA SER A 19 30.75 -42.66 -16.03
C SER A 19 29.91 -41.76 -16.96
N THR A 20 29.74 -42.16 -18.22
CA THR A 20 28.89 -41.45 -19.20
C THR A 20 27.41 -41.53 -18.85
N ILE A 21 26.95 -42.69 -18.38
CA ILE A 21 25.57 -42.90 -17.91
C ILE A 21 25.32 -42.10 -16.62
N PHE A 22 26.23 -42.17 -15.65
CA PHE A 22 26.12 -41.39 -14.41
C PHE A 22 26.19 -39.88 -14.68
N SER A 23 27.03 -39.42 -15.62
CA SER A 23 27.06 -38.01 -16.00
C SER A 23 25.80 -37.57 -16.73
N TYR A 24 25.23 -38.43 -17.58
CA TYR A 24 23.99 -38.15 -18.30
C TYR A 24 22.79 -38.13 -17.36
N ILE A 25 22.69 -39.10 -16.45
CA ILE A 25 21.67 -39.13 -15.39
C ILE A 25 21.85 -37.94 -14.46
N GLY A 26 23.08 -37.61 -14.05
CA GLY A 26 23.38 -36.43 -13.25
C GLY A 26 22.90 -35.14 -13.92
N GLN A 27 23.26 -34.92 -15.20
CA GLN A 27 22.80 -33.76 -15.94
C GLN A 27 21.29 -33.72 -16.15
N TYR A 28 20.64 -34.85 -16.43
CA TYR A 28 19.20 -34.91 -16.67
C TYR A 28 18.42 -34.70 -15.37
N VAL A 29 18.83 -35.37 -14.28
CA VAL A 29 18.23 -35.20 -12.96
C VAL A 29 18.47 -33.79 -12.45
N ASP A 30 19.67 -33.23 -12.57
CA ASP A 30 19.96 -31.87 -12.11
C ASP A 30 19.20 -30.82 -12.91
N LEU A 31 19.11 -30.97 -14.24
CA LEU A 31 18.38 -30.03 -15.10
C LEU A 31 16.86 -30.13 -14.89
N ASP A 32 16.29 -31.33 -14.90
CA ASP A 32 14.85 -31.52 -14.73
C ASP A 32 14.41 -31.19 -13.32
N TYR A 33 15.20 -31.53 -12.31
CA TYR A 33 14.95 -31.12 -10.93
C TYR A 33 15.03 -29.60 -10.79
N SER A 34 16.01 -28.95 -11.42
CA SER A 34 16.12 -27.49 -11.40
C SER A 34 14.95 -26.81 -12.11
N ILE A 35 14.52 -27.33 -13.26
CA ILE A 35 13.34 -26.84 -14.01
C ILE A 35 12.06 -27.04 -13.19
N TRP A 36 11.90 -28.23 -12.59
CA TRP A 36 10.77 -28.53 -11.73
C TRP A 36 10.73 -27.60 -10.51
N LEU A 37 11.87 -27.41 -9.84
CA LEU A 37 12.00 -26.52 -8.68
C LEU A 37 11.73 -25.07 -9.07
N TYR A 38 12.27 -24.62 -10.20
CA TYR A 38 11.98 -23.29 -10.76
C TYR A 38 10.48 -23.11 -11.00
N ARG A 39 9.80 -24.07 -11.65
CA ARG A 39 8.36 -24.00 -11.92
C ARG A 39 7.54 -24.00 -10.62
N LEU A 40 7.93 -24.80 -9.64
CA LEU A 40 7.30 -24.85 -8.33
C LEU A 40 7.43 -23.51 -7.57
N LEU A 41 8.61 -22.90 -7.63
CA LEU A 41 8.90 -21.64 -6.92
C LEU A 41 8.48 -20.39 -7.71
N THR A 42 8.23 -20.48 -9.01
CA THR A 42 7.86 -19.33 -9.86
C THR A 42 6.63 -18.59 -9.34
N PRO A 43 5.49 -19.25 -9.01
CA PRO A 43 4.34 -18.56 -8.41
C PRO A 43 4.70 -17.82 -7.13
N LEU A 44 5.54 -18.40 -6.27
CA LEU A 44 6.01 -17.75 -5.05
C LEU A 44 6.83 -16.50 -5.37
N LEU A 45 7.81 -16.60 -6.29
CA LEU A 45 8.63 -15.47 -6.73
C LEU A 45 7.78 -14.33 -7.31
N LEU A 46 6.75 -14.67 -8.10
CA LEU A 46 5.82 -13.67 -8.66
C LEU A 46 5.14 -12.85 -7.55
N THR A 47 4.76 -13.45 -6.41
CA THR A 47 4.15 -12.70 -5.30
C THR A 47 5.08 -11.65 -4.69
N PHE A 48 6.40 -11.80 -4.80
CA PHE A 48 7.37 -10.80 -4.36
C PHE A 48 7.71 -9.77 -5.44
N ILE A 49 7.52 -10.11 -6.72
CA ILE A 49 7.73 -9.20 -7.84
C ILE A 49 6.54 -8.24 -8.01
N LEU A 50 5.30 -8.70 -7.85
CA LEU A 50 4.10 -7.89 -8.06
C LEU A 50 4.07 -6.56 -7.27
N PRO A 51 4.48 -6.49 -5.99
CA PRO A 51 4.62 -5.20 -5.28
C PRO A 51 5.52 -4.18 -5.99
N SER A 52 6.54 -4.63 -6.74
CA SER A 52 7.41 -3.75 -7.51
C SER A 52 6.70 -3.04 -8.68
N LEU A 53 5.63 -3.64 -9.24
CA LEU A 53 4.82 -2.98 -10.27
C LEU A 53 4.16 -1.69 -9.75
N PHE A 54 3.77 -1.68 -8.46
CA PHE A 54 3.24 -0.49 -7.82
C PHE A 54 4.29 0.57 -7.58
N VAL A 55 5.51 0.16 -7.23
CA VAL A 55 6.67 1.06 -7.16
C VAL A 55 6.94 1.68 -8.54
N LEU A 56 6.90 0.88 -9.60
CA LEU A 56 7.02 1.37 -10.98
C LEU A 56 5.92 2.36 -11.33
N LEU A 57 4.67 2.12 -10.91
CA LEU A 57 3.55 3.06 -11.12
C LEU A 57 3.76 4.39 -10.38
N ILE A 58 4.32 4.36 -9.17
CA ILE A 58 4.71 5.57 -8.43
C ILE A 58 5.82 6.32 -9.18
N TYR A 59 6.85 5.62 -9.66
CA TYR A 59 7.93 6.27 -10.43
C TYR A 59 7.47 6.78 -11.79
N PHE A 60 6.55 6.09 -12.45
CA PHE A 60 5.89 6.59 -13.65
C PHE A 60 5.12 7.89 -13.36
N SER A 61 4.39 7.94 -12.25
CA SER A 61 3.72 9.16 -11.77
C SER A 61 4.75 10.28 -11.51
N ILE A 62 5.88 9.98 -10.87
CA ILE A 62 6.97 10.95 -10.64
C ILE A 62 7.52 11.47 -11.97
N SER A 63 7.74 10.60 -12.95
CA SER A 63 8.20 10.99 -14.28
C SER A 63 7.22 11.96 -14.94
N ILE A 64 5.90 11.74 -14.84
CA ILE A 64 4.89 12.69 -15.33
C ILE A 64 5.07 14.07 -14.69
N CYS A 65 5.24 14.14 -13.37
CA CYS A 65 5.46 15.40 -12.66
C CYS A 65 6.72 16.14 -13.17
N TYR A 66 7.81 15.41 -13.41
CA TYR A 66 9.07 16.00 -13.88
C TYR A 66 9.02 16.43 -15.35
N VAL A 67 8.40 15.63 -16.22
CA VAL A 67 8.14 15.98 -17.62
C VAL A 67 7.30 17.25 -17.67
N PHE A 68 6.23 17.33 -16.89
CA PHE A 68 5.43 18.55 -16.77
C PHE A 68 6.27 19.74 -16.30
N LYS A 69 7.05 19.58 -15.22
CA LYS A 69 7.90 20.66 -14.69
C LYS A 69 8.90 21.18 -15.74
N LEU A 70 9.48 20.28 -16.53
CA LEU A 70 10.46 20.61 -17.57
C LEU A 70 9.81 21.33 -18.75
N HIS A 71 8.66 20.83 -19.22
CA HIS A 71 7.97 21.31 -20.43
C HIS A 71 6.82 22.28 -20.16
N ARG A 72 6.64 22.73 -18.91
CA ARG A 72 5.52 23.61 -18.51
C ARG A 72 5.36 24.84 -19.41
N ARG A 73 6.47 25.41 -19.90
CA ARG A 73 6.45 26.60 -20.77
C ARG A 73 5.68 26.32 -22.07
N PHE A 74 5.90 25.17 -22.69
CA PHE A 74 5.21 24.79 -23.93
C PHE A 74 3.76 24.39 -23.68
N ILE A 75 3.49 23.69 -22.57
CA ILE A 75 2.13 23.29 -22.19
C ILE A 75 1.25 24.52 -21.94
N LEU A 76 1.79 25.50 -21.19
CA LEU A 76 1.08 26.75 -20.87
C LEU A 76 0.95 27.71 -22.05
N GLN A 77 1.77 27.58 -23.10
CA GLN A 77 1.61 28.37 -24.34
C GLN A 77 0.36 27.97 -25.13
N VAL A 78 -0.10 26.73 -25.00
CA VAL A 78 -1.34 26.25 -25.66
C VAL A 78 -2.58 26.64 -24.85
N TYR A 79 -2.47 26.68 -23.52
CA TYR A 79 -3.55 27.07 -22.61
C TYR A 79 -3.41 28.54 -22.23
N ASN A 80 -3.85 29.42 -23.14
CA ASN A 80 -3.68 30.87 -23.05
C ASN A 80 -4.67 31.58 -22.10
N ASP A 81 -5.31 30.83 -21.19
CA ASP A 81 -6.26 31.38 -20.21
C ASP A 81 -5.59 31.54 -18.85
N GLY A 82 -5.62 32.77 -18.31
CA GLY A 82 -4.97 33.17 -17.06
C GLY A 82 -5.46 32.46 -15.78
N ASP A 83 -6.40 31.52 -15.89
CA ASP A 83 -6.96 30.72 -14.79
C ASP A 83 -6.41 29.29 -14.73
N PHE A 84 -5.53 28.90 -15.67
CA PHE A 84 -4.99 27.54 -15.71
C PHE A 84 -3.87 27.29 -14.67
N ASN A 85 -4.19 26.54 -13.63
CA ASN A 85 -3.17 26.04 -12.69
C ASN A 85 -2.58 24.70 -13.18
N GLY A 86 -1.35 24.77 -13.70
CA GLY A 86 -0.64 23.59 -14.20
C GLY A 86 -0.47 22.44 -13.20
N PHE A 87 -0.48 22.70 -11.89
CA PHE A 87 -0.47 21.61 -10.90
C PHE A 87 -1.80 20.87 -10.81
N ASP A 88 -2.92 21.53 -11.13
CA ASP A 88 -4.24 20.91 -11.13
C ASP A 88 -4.38 19.98 -12.35
N MET A 89 -3.78 20.34 -13.49
CA MET A 89 -3.67 19.43 -14.64
C MET A 89 -2.90 18.14 -14.28
N VAL A 90 -1.69 18.27 -13.73
CA VAL A 90 -0.89 17.10 -13.36
C VAL A 90 -1.63 16.26 -12.33
N ARG A 91 -2.24 16.90 -11.32
CA ARG A 91 -3.02 16.20 -10.32
C ARG A 91 -4.19 15.45 -10.93
N THR A 92 -4.91 16.06 -11.86
CA THR A 92 -6.00 15.41 -12.60
C THR A 92 -5.51 14.19 -13.36
N MET A 93 -4.40 14.30 -14.11
CA MET A 93 -3.81 13.16 -14.82
C MET A 93 -3.44 12.01 -13.88
N LEU A 94 -2.78 12.33 -12.76
CA LEU A 94 -2.41 11.33 -11.75
C LEU A 94 -3.65 10.71 -11.11
N SER A 95 -4.65 11.51 -10.74
CA SER A 95 -5.89 11.01 -10.16
C SER A 95 -6.64 10.09 -11.13
N VAL A 96 -6.73 10.43 -12.42
CA VAL A 96 -7.32 9.54 -13.43
C VAL A 96 -6.56 8.22 -13.52
N LEU A 97 -5.22 8.26 -13.55
CA LEU A 97 -4.39 7.06 -13.60
C LEU A 97 -4.61 6.14 -12.39
N TRP A 98 -4.55 6.70 -11.17
CA TRP A 98 -4.71 5.93 -9.94
C TRP A 98 -6.15 5.45 -9.73
N ASP A 99 -7.15 6.25 -10.08
CA ASP A 99 -8.56 5.86 -10.01
C ASP A 99 -8.88 4.72 -11.00
N ALA A 100 -8.38 4.83 -12.24
CA ALA A 100 -8.51 3.77 -13.25
C ALA A 100 -7.79 2.49 -12.83
N HIS A 101 -6.56 2.60 -12.31
CA HIS A 101 -5.84 1.45 -11.77
C HIS A 101 -6.62 0.79 -10.63
N GLY A 102 -7.11 1.57 -9.66
CA GLY A 102 -7.90 1.04 -8.55
C GLY A 102 -9.16 0.33 -9.04
N TRP A 103 -9.88 0.93 -9.99
CA TRP A 103 -11.07 0.34 -10.60
C TRP A 103 -10.77 -0.98 -11.34
N ILE A 104 -9.77 -1.02 -12.21
CA ILE A 104 -9.44 -2.22 -13.00
C ILE A 104 -8.84 -3.32 -12.11
N PHE A 105 -7.79 -2.98 -11.37
CA PHE A 105 -6.97 -3.98 -10.67
C PHE A 105 -7.58 -4.45 -9.35
N HIS A 106 -8.29 -3.57 -8.64
CA HIS A 106 -8.93 -3.88 -7.35
C HIS A 106 -10.45 -3.76 -7.34
N GLY A 107 -11.10 -3.39 -8.44
CA GLY A 107 -12.54 -3.12 -8.41
C GLY A 107 -12.88 -2.02 -7.41
N TYR A 108 -12.00 -1.03 -7.23
CA TYR A 108 -12.04 -0.13 -6.09
C TYR A 108 -13.35 0.67 -5.95
N GLU A 109 -13.96 0.59 -4.77
CA GLU A 109 -15.18 1.30 -4.39
C GLU A 109 -15.00 2.12 -3.10
N VAL A 110 -15.82 3.16 -2.95
CA VAL A 110 -15.88 3.97 -1.74
C VAL A 110 -17.31 4.02 -1.24
N CYS A 111 -17.53 3.58 -0.01
CA CYS A 111 -18.79 3.61 0.72
C CYS A 111 -18.74 4.73 1.78
N GLY A 112 -19.84 5.44 2.01
CA GLY A 112 -19.90 6.52 2.99
C GLY A 112 -19.33 7.87 2.49
N LEU A 113 -19.38 8.13 1.18
CA LEU A 113 -18.91 9.41 0.61
C LEU A 113 -19.66 10.64 1.13
N GLU A 114 -20.87 10.43 1.62
CA GLU A 114 -21.72 11.41 2.30
C GLU A 114 -21.21 11.80 3.69
N ASN A 115 -20.35 10.98 4.32
CA ASN A 115 -19.73 11.30 5.60
C ASN A 115 -18.58 12.30 5.48
N LEU A 116 -18.07 12.55 4.26
CA LEU A 116 -17.11 13.61 4.05
C LEU A 116 -17.82 14.96 3.95
N PRO A 117 -17.33 16.00 4.64
CA PRO A 117 -17.91 17.33 4.51
C PRO A 117 -17.78 17.82 3.07
N GLU A 118 -18.84 18.43 2.54
CA GLU A 118 -18.80 19.06 1.21
C GLU A 118 -17.92 20.32 1.22
N THR A 119 -18.00 21.08 2.31
CA THR A 119 -17.17 22.27 2.58
C THR A 119 -16.60 22.22 3.99
N GLY A 120 -15.43 22.83 4.21
CA GLY A 120 -14.80 22.89 5.52
C GLY A 120 -14.00 21.64 5.90
N PRO A 121 -13.45 21.60 7.13
CA PRO A 121 -12.44 20.61 7.52
C PRO A 121 -12.98 19.21 7.71
N GLY A 122 -12.11 18.22 7.45
CA GLY A 122 -12.35 16.83 7.83
C GLY A 122 -11.05 16.08 8.04
N LEU A 123 -10.89 15.45 9.20
CA LEU A 123 -9.71 14.65 9.54
C LEU A 123 -10.01 13.17 9.35
N ILE A 124 -9.50 12.59 8.26
CA ILE A 124 -9.64 11.16 7.94
C ILE A 124 -8.58 10.39 8.74
N ILE A 125 -9.04 9.50 9.63
CA ILE A 125 -8.15 8.61 10.40
C ILE A 125 -8.37 7.19 9.93
N TYR A 126 -7.30 6.54 9.48
CA TYR A 126 -7.42 5.26 8.76
C TYR A 126 -6.42 4.20 9.25
N TYR A 127 -6.81 2.95 9.04
CA TYR A 127 -5.95 1.78 9.23
C TYR A 127 -4.82 1.73 8.19
N HIS A 128 -3.58 1.51 8.61
CA HIS A 128 -2.46 1.41 7.67
C HIS A 128 -2.24 -0.02 7.17
N GLY A 129 -2.42 -0.26 5.87
CA GLY A 129 -2.07 -1.52 5.19
C GLY A 129 -0.56 -1.75 5.06
N ALA A 130 -0.13 -2.90 4.53
CA ALA A 130 1.29 -3.15 4.29
C ALA A 130 1.90 -2.14 3.30
N ILE A 131 1.13 -1.81 2.27
CA ILE A 131 1.35 -0.69 1.35
C ILE A 131 0.05 0.12 1.34
N PRO A 132 0.07 1.43 1.63
CA PRO A 132 -1.13 2.26 1.79
C PRO A 132 -1.67 2.73 0.44
N ILE A 133 -1.89 1.79 -0.49
CA ILE A 133 -2.34 2.10 -1.85
C ILE A 133 -3.79 2.58 -1.91
N ASP A 134 -4.59 2.16 -0.94
CA ASP A 134 -5.97 2.59 -0.76
C ASP A 134 -6.06 4.11 -0.60
N MET A 135 -5.07 4.75 0.03
CA MET A 135 -5.01 6.21 0.08
C MET A 135 -4.71 6.86 -1.26
N TYR A 136 -3.94 6.24 -2.15
CA TYR A 136 -3.76 6.77 -3.51
C TYR A 136 -5.08 6.74 -4.26
N TYR A 137 -5.85 5.65 -4.12
CA TYR A 137 -7.16 5.53 -4.74
C TYR A 137 -8.19 6.48 -4.13
N LEU A 138 -8.22 6.63 -2.80
CA LEU A 138 -9.14 7.55 -2.15
C LEU A 138 -8.85 9.00 -2.52
N VAL A 139 -7.58 9.44 -2.44
CA VAL A 139 -7.17 10.80 -2.84
C VAL A 139 -7.56 11.07 -4.30
N ALA A 140 -7.30 10.12 -5.19
CA ALA A 140 -7.69 10.22 -6.59
C ALA A 140 -9.21 10.34 -6.76
N ARG A 141 -9.97 9.43 -6.15
CA ARG A 141 -11.44 9.36 -6.25
C ARG A 141 -12.11 10.63 -5.71
N ILE A 142 -11.68 11.12 -4.54
CA ILE A 142 -12.23 12.32 -3.92
C ILE A 142 -11.91 13.57 -4.73
N TYR A 143 -10.69 13.67 -5.28
CA TYR A 143 -10.34 14.77 -6.17
C TYR A 143 -11.23 14.80 -7.42
N LEU A 144 -11.46 13.65 -8.06
CA LEU A 144 -12.28 13.56 -9.28
C LEU A 144 -13.78 13.73 -9.03
N LYS A 145 -14.32 13.19 -7.92
CA LYS A 145 -15.77 13.19 -7.65
C LYS A 145 -16.27 14.39 -6.85
N ARG A 146 -15.42 14.99 -6.03
CA ARG A 146 -15.81 16.06 -5.10
C ARG A 146 -15.01 17.34 -5.28
N SER A 147 -14.02 17.36 -6.19
CA SER A 147 -13.12 18.49 -6.39
C SER A 147 -12.43 18.95 -5.10
N ARG A 148 -12.21 18.01 -4.16
CA ARG A 148 -11.56 18.28 -2.87
C ARG A 148 -10.18 17.63 -2.83
N LEU A 149 -9.21 18.36 -2.28
CA LEU A 149 -7.89 17.83 -1.98
C LEU A 149 -7.86 17.22 -0.58
N ILE A 150 -7.30 16.02 -0.49
CA ILE A 150 -6.91 15.41 0.78
C ILE A 150 -5.42 15.65 0.95
N TYR A 151 -5.05 16.43 1.96
CA TYR A 151 -3.68 16.52 2.42
C TYR A 151 -3.34 15.23 3.17
N THR A 152 -2.15 14.68 2.96
CA THR A 152 -1.79 13.39 3.58
C THR A 152 -0.49 13.51 4.36
N VAL A 153 -0.51 13.02 5.60
CA VAL A 153 0.70 12.94 6.41
C VAL A 153 1.54 11.73 5.97
N GLY A 154 2.66 12.01 5.33
CA GLY A 154 3.65 11.00 4.93
C GLY A 154 4.79 10.85 5.95
N ASP A 155 5.37 9.66 6.03
CA ASP A 155 6.59 9.47 6.84
C ASP A 155 7.80 10.19 6.17
N ARG A 156 8.72 10.69 7.00
CA ARG A 156 9.91 11.43 6.57
C ARG A 156 10.82 10.63 5.64
N PHE A 157 10.79 9.29 5.68
CA PHE A 157 11.61 8.50 4.75
C PHE A 157 11.22 8.74 3.28
N LEU A 158 9.97 9.12 2.99
CA LEU A 158 9.51 9.38 1.62
C LEU A 158 10.29 10.54 0.99
N GLU A 159 10.66 11.57 1.76
CA GLU A 159 11.45 12.70 1.26
C GLU A 159 12.89 12.33 0.86
N LYS A 160 13.35 11.15 1.29
CA LYS A 160 14.64 10.58 0.89
C LYS A 160 14.56 9.81 -0.44
N LEU A 161 13.35 9.51 -0.92
CA LEU A 161 13.16 8.80 -2.19
C LEU A 161 13.44 9.73 -3.38
N PRO A 162 14.20 9.27 -4.40
CA PRO A 162 14.47 10.05 -5.60
C PRO A 162 13.18 10.53 -6.29
N GLY A 163 13.12 11.82 -6.59
CA GLY A 163 11.97 12.44 -7.29
C GLY A 163 10.72 12.69 -6.44
N TRP A 164 10.63 12.13 -5.23
CA TRP A 164 9.41 12.20 -4.41
C TRP A 164 8.99 13.63 -4.04
N LYS A 165 9.95 14.52 -3.77
CA LYS A 165 9.67 15.89 -3.30
C LYS A 165 8.70 16.67 -4.20
N LEU A 166 8.79 16.50 -5.53
CA LEU A 166 7.89 17.17 -6.47
C LEU A 166 6.50 16.54 -6.44
N MET A 167 6.43 15.20 -6.43
CA MET A 167 5.18 14.45 -6.32
C MET A 167 4.43 14.81 -5.03
N GLY A 168 5.11 14.74 -3.88
CA GLY A 168 4.52 15.09 -2.59
C GLY A 168 3.99 16.52 -2.55
N ARG A 169 4.68 17.48 -3.18
CA ARG A 169 4.17 18.85 -3.30
C ARG A 169 2.90 18.95 -4.13
N ILE A 170 2.84 18.28 -5.29
CA ILE A 170 1.68 18.31 -6.19
C ILE A 170 0.48 17.61 -5.54
N MET A 171 0.72 16.44 -4.93
CA MET A 171 -0.32 15.61 -4.31
C MET A 171 -0.62 15.97 -2.85
N LYS A 172 -0.02 17.05 -2.32
CA LYS A 172 -0.20 17.51 -0.93
C LYS A 172 0.13 16.44 0.12
N VAL A 173 1.19 15.67 -0.12
CA VAL A 173 1.76 14.69 0.82
C VAL A 173 3.02 15.27 1.46
N SER A 174 3.00 15.46 2.77
CA SER A 174 4.13 16.00 3.52
C SER A 174 4.23 15.38 4.92
N PRO A 175 5.41 15.36 5.55
CA PRO A 175 5.49 15.17 6.98
C PRO A 175 4.70 16.26 7.71
N GLY A 176 4.03 15.89 8.81
CA GLY A 176 3.18 16.81 9.57
C GLY A 176 3.60 16.91 11.04
N SER A 177 3.66 18.14 11.58
CA SER A 177 3.59 18.39 13.02
C SER A 177 2.13 18.58 13.45
N VAL A 178 1.85 18.61 14.75
CA VAL A 178 0.49 18.88 15.24
C VAL A 178 0.00 20.24 14.72
N GLN A 179 0.84 21.27 14.79
CA GLN A 179 0.50 22.63 14.38
C GLN A 179 0.28 22.75 12.86
N SER A 180 1.16 22.15 12.05
CA SER A 180 1.01 22.23 10.58
C SER A 180 -0.24 21.50 10.11
N CYS A 181 -0.53 20.33 10.69
CA CYS A 181 -1.75 19.59 10.44
C CYS A 181 -3.01 20.34 10.90
N ALA A 182 -2.97 20.97 12.08
CA ALA A 182 -4.08 21.78 12.57
C ALA A 182 -4.33 23.01 11.69
N SER A 183 -3.29 23.66 11.15
CA SER A 183 -3.43 24.77 10.19
C SER A 183 -4.17 24.34 8.92
N VAL A 184 -3.75 23.21 8.32
CA VAL A 184 -4.39 22.66 7.11
C VAL A 184 -5.89 22.46 7.31
N LEU A 185 -6.29 21.93 8.47
CA LEU A 185 -7.69 21.76 8.83
C LEU A 185 -8.38 23.12 9.08
N LYS A 186 -7.76 24.05 9.81
CA LYS A 186 -8.33 25.39 10.06
C LYS A 186 -8.57 26.18 8.76
N GLU A 187 -7.78 25.92 7.72
CA GLU A 187 -7.97 26.46 6.36
C GLU A 187 -9.13 25.78 5.58
N GLY A 188 -9.85 24.84 6.21
CA GLY A 188 -11.02 24.17 5.62
C GLY A 188 -10.69 22.98 4.72
N ASN A 189 -9.46 22.46 4.75
CA ASN A 189 -9.06 21.32 3.91
C ASN A 189 -9.37 19.96 4.56
N LEU A 190 -9.37 18.90 3.75
CA LEU A 190 -9.34 17.53 4.25
C LEU A 190 -7.89 17.13 4.56
N LEU A 191 -7.69 16.39 5.65
CA LEU A 191 -6.38 15.86 6.06
C LEU A 191 -6.53 14.37 6.40
N SER A 192 -5.59 13.53 5.96
CA SER A 192 -5.57 12.10 6.28
C SER A 192 -4.33 11.71 7.09
N ILE A 193 -4.52 10.95 8.17
CA ILE A 193 -3.45 10.45 9.03
C ILE A 193 -3.69 8.97 9.34
N ALA A 194 -2.67 8.13 9.15
CA ALA A 194 -2.62 6.77 9.69
C ALA A 194 -1.83 6.75 11.02
N PRO A 195 -2.47 6.63 12.20
CA PRO A 195 -1.78 6.73 13.49
C PRO A 195 -0.72 5.63 13.68
N GLY A 196 -1.02 4.41 13.21
CA GLY A 196 -0.09 3.28 13.23
C GLY A 196 1.15 3.47 12.35
N GLY A 197 1.06 4.30 11.32
CA GLY A 197 2.17 4.67 10.43
C GLY A 197 2.97 3.48 9.89
N VAL A 198 4.26 3.68 9.64
CA VAL A 198 5.17 2.65 9.10
C VAL A 198 5.33 1.43 10.02
N TYR A 199 5.08 1.60 11.33
CA TYR A 199 5.11 0.48 12.27
C TYR A 199 3.93 -0.46 12.03
N GLU A 200 2.71 0.07 11.99
CA GLU A 200 1.52 -0.72 11.64
C GLU A 200 1.64 -1.29 10.24
N ALA A 201 2.14 -0.51 9.27
CA ALA A 201 2.38 -0.98 7.91
C ALA A 201 3.20 -2.28 7.88
N GLN A 202 4.36 -2.28 8.55
CA GLN A 202 5.24 -3.43 8.54
C GLN A 202 4.78 -4.56 9.45
N PHE A 203 4.11 -4.29 10.58
CA PHE A 203 3.92 -5.28 11.63
C PHE A 203 2.48 -5.74 11.87
N GLY A 204 1.51 -5.11 11.23
CA GLY A 204 0.13 -5.61 11.19
C GLY A 204 0.02 -6.87 10.32
N ASP A 205 -1.02 -7.64 10.58
CA ASP A 205 -1.30 -8.90 9.92
C ASP A 205 -2.76 -8.99 9.46
N ASN A 206 -3.21 -10.19 9.10
CA ASN A 206 -4.55 -10.45 8.64
C ASN A 206 -5.61 -10.47 9.76
N ASN A 207 -5.26 -10.19 11.01
CA ASN A 207 -6.23 -9.95 12.08
C ASN A 207 -6.65 -8.48 12.19
N TYR A 208 -5.99 -7.59 11.44
CA TYR A 208 -6.32 -6.16 11.37
C TYR A 208 -6.27 -5.43 12.73
N GLU A 209 -5.44 -5.91 13.66
CA GLU A 209 -5.20 -5.24 14.94
C GLU A 209 -4.61 -3.83 14.72
N LEU A 210 -5.11 -2.85 15.47
CA LEU A 210 -4.58 -1.49 15.48
C LEU A 210 -3.28 -1.42 16.28
N LEU A 211 -2.18 -1.05 15.62
CA LEU A 211 -0.84 -0.99 16.21
C LEU A 211 -0.40 0.44 16.50
N TRP A 212 -1.28 1.21 17.15
CA TRP A 212 -1.07 2.64 17.40
C TRP A 212 -0.14 2.93 18.58
N ARG A 213 0.01 1.97 19.51
CA ARG A 213 0.80 2.14 20.75
C ARG A 213 0.32 3.38 21.51
N ARG A 214 1.24 4.27 21.93
CA ARG A 214 0.94 5.53 22.64
C ARG A 214 0.82 6.74 21.70
N ARG A 215 0.50 6.55 20.42
CA ARG A 215 0.48 7.64 19.42
C ARG A 215 -0.85 8.37 19.44
N ILE A 216 -0.85 9.53 20.09
CA ILE A 216 -2.02 10.42 20.25
C ILE A 216 -1.93 11.70 19.40
N GLY A 217 -0.96 11.78 18.48
CA GLY A 217 -0.68 13.01 17.71
C GLY A 217 -1.88 13.49 16.88
N PHE A 218 -2.61 12.57 16.25
CA PHE A 218 -3.80 12.91 15.48
C PHE A 218 -4.94 13.44 16.36
N ALA A 219 -5.09 12.93 17.59
CA ALA A 219 -6.10 13.41 18.53
C ALA A 219 -5.79 14.86 18.95
N LYS A 220 -4.52 15.20 19.16
CA LYS A 220 -4.10 16.59 19.40
C LYS A 220 -4.42 17.50 18.21
N VAL A 221 -4.18 17.03 16.98
CA VAL A 221 -4.55 17.76 15.75
C VAL A 221 -6.05 18.02 15.69
N ALA A 222 -6.88 17.00 15.98
CA ALA A 222 -8.33 17.12 15.98
C ALA A 222 -8.83 18.14 17.02
N ILE A 223 -8.30 18.07 18.25
CA ILE A 223 -8.67 19.00 19.34
C ILE A 223 -8.25 20.43 19.00
N GLU A 224 -7.04 20.63 18.47
CA GLU A 224 -6.52 21.96 18.13
C GLU A 224 -7.26 22.61 16.95
N SER A 225 -7.67 21.81 15.96
CA SER A 225 -8.40 22.28 14.78
C SER A 225 -9.92 22.32 14.96
N LYS A 226 -10.44 21.62 15.96
CA LYS A 226 -11.88 21.36 16.17
C LYS A 226 -12.55 20.71 14.95
N ALA A 227 -11.78 20.03 14.12
CA ALA A 227 -12.28 19.35 12.93
C ALA A 227 -12.99 18.03 13.30
N PRO A 228 -14.06 17.64 12.58
CA PRO A 228 -14.65 16.32 12.73
C PRO A 228 -13.65 15.25 12.26
N ILE A 229 -13.65 14.11 12.95
CA ILE A 229 -12.86 12.94 12.57
C ILE A 229 -13.72 11.98 11.75
N ILE A 230 -13.25 11.56 10.58
CA ILE A 230 -13.88 10.55 9.74
C ILE A 230 -13.07 9.26 9.87
N PRO A 231 -13.55 8.24 10.61
CA PRO A 231 -12.88 6.95 10.69
C PRO A 231 -12.98 6.24 9.33
N MET A 232 -11.88 5.62 8.90
CA MET A 232 -11.79 4.96 7.60
C MET A 232 -11.14 3.57 7.73
N PHE A 233 -11.69 2.63 6.97
CA PHE A 233 -11.14 1.28 6.82
C PHE A 233 -11.29 0.82 5.36
N THR A 234 -10.31 0.08 4.83
CA THR A 234 -10.39 -0.53 3.49
C THR A 234 -10.38 -2.05 3.60
N GLU A 235 -11.44 -2.69 3.09
CA GLU A 235 -11.54 -4.16 3.01
C GLU A 235 -10.38 -4.77 2.23
N ASN A 236 -9.95 -5.96 2.67
CA ASN A 236 -8.93 -6.78 2.02
C ASN A 236 -7.57 -6.08 1.83
N LEU A 237 -7.32 -4.95 2.49
CA LEU A 237 -6.07 -4.20 2.33
C LEU A 237 -4.83 -5.04 2.68
N ARG A 238 -4.93 -5.92 3.69
CA ARG A 238 -3.89 -6.90 4.05
C ARG A 238 -3.91 -8.14 3.17
N GLU A 239 -4.96 -8.39 2.40
CA GLU A 239 -5.01 -9.46 1.42
C GLU A 239 -4.42 -9.03 0.09
N GLY A 240 -4.46 -7.72 -0.24
CA GLY A 240 -3.75 -7.18 -1.39
C GLY A 240 -2.23 -7.22 -1.18
N PHE A 241 -1.76 -6.90 0.03
CA PHE A 241 -0.34 -6.89 0.38
C PHE A 241 -0.09 -7.36 1.81
N ARG A 242 0.88 -8.27 1.99
CA ARG A 242 1.29 -8.82 3.29
C ARG A 242 2.77 -8.66 3.51
N SER A 243 3.16 -8.40 4.75
CA SER A 243 4.56 -8.50 5.15
C SER A 243 4.91 -9.95 5.52
N VAL A 244 6.14 -10.37 5.22
CA VAL A 244 6.60 -11.74 5.52
C VAL A 244 6.53 -12.06 7.01
N GLY A 245 5.95 -13.19 7.39
CA GLY A 245 5.65 -13.55 8.79
C GLY A 245 6.85 -13.89 9.68
N PHE A 246 7.97 -14.32 9.09
CA PHE A 246 9.14 -14.81 9.83
C PHE A 246 10.05 -13.67 10.34
N ALA A 247 10.95 -14.00 11.28
CA ALA A 247 11.99 -13.10 11.81
C ALA A 247 11.48 -11.73 12.32
N LYS A 248 10.24 -11.66 12.85
CA LYS A 248 9.61 -10.41 13.34
C LYS A 248 10.52 -9.61 14.29
N SER A 249 11.18 -10.29 15.24
CA SER A 249 12.10 -9.64 16.20
C SER A 249 13.30 -8.98 15.52
N LEU A 250 13.90 -9.64 14.51
CA LEU A 250 14.99 -9.07 13.72
C LEU A 250 14.54 -7.82 12.97
N PHE A 251 13.39 -7.88 12.27
CA PHE A 251 12.88 -6.73 11.52
C PHE A 251 12.47 -5.56 12.43
N ILE A 252 11.96 -5.83 13.63
CA ILE A 252 11.69 -4.77 14.63
C ILE A 252 13.00 -4.09 15.04
N ARG A 253 14.04 -4.86 15.35
CA ARG A 253 15.37 -4.32 15.71
C ARG A 253 15.94 -3.48 14.57
N LEU A 254 15.91 -4.00 13.34
CA LEU A 254 16.41 -3.29 12.17
C LEU A 254 15.62 -2.01 11.90
N TYR A 255 14.28 -2.06 11.93
CA TYR A 255 13.44 -0.87 11.76
C TYR A 255 13.71 0.20 12.82
N ASN A 256 13.89 -0.18 14.09
CA ASN A 256 14.21 0.77 15.15
C ASN A 256 15.57 1.46 14.93
N LEU A 257 16.53 0.75 14.31
CA LEU A 257 17.86 1.25 13.97
C LEU A 257 17.84 2.19 12.76
N VAL A 258 17.29 1.75 11.62
CA VAL A 258 17.41 2.49 10.35
C VAL A 258 16.24 3.43 10.07
N ARG A 259 15.10 3.25 10.76
CA ARG A 259 13.84 4.00 10.56
C ARG A 259 13.36 4.02 9.10
N PHE A 260 13.65 2.94 8.38
CA PHE A 260 13.24 2.70 7.00
C PHE A 260 12.43 1.40 6.93
N PRO A 261 11.39 1.29 6.08
CA PRO A 261 10.67 0.04 5.91
C PRO A 261 11.56 -1.02 5.26
N VAL A 262 11.94 -2.03 6.04
CA VAL A 262 12.91 -3.08 5.65
C VAL A 262 12.28 -4.46 5.60
N ARG A 263 11.07 -4.63 6.16
CA ARG A 263 10.38 -5.92 6.16
C ARG A 263 9.84 -6.20 4.74
N PRO A 264 10.24 -7.33 4.11
CA PRO A 264 9.75 -7.67 2.78
C PRO A 264 8.22 -7.79 2.74
N VAL A 265 7.65 -7.28 1.64
CA VAL A 265 6.23 -7.36 1.33
C VAL A 265 6.05 -8.26 0.12
N TYR A 266 5.06 -9.15 0.18
CA TYR A 266 4.56 -9.93 -0.93
C TYR A 266 3.08 -9.61 -1.15
N GLY A 267 2.57 -9.88 -2.34
CA GLY A 267 1.18 -9.62 -2.69
C GLY A 267 1.09 -8.94 -4.04
N GLY A 268 0.39 -7.82 -4.10
CA GLY A 268 -0.11 -7.27 -5.36
C GLY A 268 -1.22 -8.15 -5.93
N PHE A 269 -1.99 -8.81 -5.07
CA PHE A 269 -3.11 -9.64 -5.51
C PHE A 269 -4.29 -8.75 -5.91
N PRO A 270 -5.01 -9.05 -7.01
CA PRO A 270 -6.12 -8.25 -7.51
C PRO A 270 -7.42 -8.49 -6.70
N VAL A 271 -7.32 -8.45 -5.37
CA VAL A 271 -8.46 -8.58 -4.46
C VAL A 271 -9.35 -7.33 -4.53
N LYS A 272 -10.62 -7.49 -4.17
CA LYS A 272 -11.56 -6.37 -4.14
C LYS A 272 -11.24 -5.42 -2.99
N PHE A 273 -11.05 -4.13 -3.29
CA PHE A 273 -10.94 -3.09 -2.27
C PHE A 273 -12.22 -2.27 -2.17
N ARG A 274 -12.76 -2.15 -0.95
CA ARG A 274 -13.85 -1.23 -0.62
C ARG A 274 -13.42 -0.38 0.56
N THR A 275 -13.27 0.92 0.34
CA THR A 275 -13.03 1.88 1.42
C THR A 275 -14.36 2.26 2.05
N HIS A 276 -14.45 2.11 3.36
CA HIS A 276 -15.58 2.53 4.18
C HIS A 276 -15.21 3.78 4.96
N LEU A 277 -15.93 4.86 4.70
CA LEU A 277 -15.87 6.09 5.47
C LEU A 277 -17.01 6.06 6.49
N GLY A 278 -16.65 5.93 7.77
CA GLY A 278 -17.62 5.85 8.86
C GLY A 278 -18.23 7.20 9.21
N ALA A 279 -19.23 7.16 10.09
CA ALA A 279 -19.91 8.36 10.59
C ALA A 279 -18.91 9.35 11.23
N PRO A 280 -19.03 10.66 10.95
CA PRO A 280 -18.13 11.66 11.53
C PRO A 280 -18.24 11.70 13.05
N ILE A 281 -17.10 11.72 13.73
CA ILE A 281 -16.99 11.96 15.17
C ILE A 281 -16.81 13.47 15.34
N PRO A 282 -17.81 14.20 15.87
CA PRO A 282 -17.72 15.65 16.05
C PRO A 282 -16.70 16.01 17.13
N TYR A 283 -16.22 17.25 17.08
CA TYR A 283 -15.38 17.80 18.15
C TYR A 283 -16.14 17.81 19.48
N ASP A 284 -15.49 17.30 20.51
CA ASP A 284 -15.99 17.24 21.88
C ASP A 284 -14.93 17.85 22.81
N PRO A 285 -15.19 19.01 23.44
CA PRO A 285 -14.23 19.69 24.29
C PRO A 285 -13.94 18.96 25.61
N SER A 286 -14.76 17.98 26.01
CA SER A 286 -14.56 17.23 27.25
C SER A 286 -13.57 16.07 27.13
N LEU A 287 -13.25 15.64 25.90
CA LEU A 287 -12.38 14.50 25.67
C LEU A 287 -10.90 14.90 25.75
N THR A 288 -10.13 14.14 26.52
CA THR A 288 -8.67 14.20 26.45
C THR A 288 -8.16 13.58 25.12
N PRO A 289 -6.93 13.91 24.68
CA PRO A 289 -6.35 13.28 23.50
C PRO A 289 -6.32 11.73 23.57
N GLU A 290 -6.10 11.17 24.76
CA GLU A 290 -6.09 9.72 25.01
C GLU A 290 -7.50 9.13 24.86
N GLN A 291 -8.51 9.73 25.48
CA GLN A 291 -9.91 9.29 25.35
C GLN A 291 -10.41 9.40 23.92
N LEU A 292 -10.04 10.48 23.21
CA LEU A 292 -10.36 10.64 21.80
C LEU A 292 -9.66 9.58 20.95
N GLN A 293 -8.41 9.24 21.28
CA GLN A 293 -7.68 8.18 20.58
C GLN A 293 -8.37 6.81 20.75
N GLU A 294 -8.83 6.46 21.95
CA GLU A 294 -9.60 5.23 22.20
C GLU A 294 -10.94 5.23 21.46
N LYS A 295 -11.67 6.35 21.50
CA LYS A 295 -12.96 6.50 20.80
C LYS A 295 -12.82 6.30 19.28
N VAL A 296 -11.77 6.84 18.69
CA VAL A 296 -11.50 6.71 17.24
C VAL A 296 -10.99 5.30 16.89
N ALA A 297 -10.15 4.70 17.74
CA ALA A 297 -9.71 3.31 17.58
C ALA A 297 -10.92 2.37 17.56
N TYR A 298 -11.83 2.51 18.54
CA TYR A 298 -13.06 1.73 18.61
C TYR A 298 -13.94 1.92 17.36
N ALA A 299 -14.05 3.14 16.83
CA ALA A 299 -14.82 3.39 15.61
C ALA A 299 -14.23 2.66 14.38
N ILE A 300 -12.90 2.64 14.24
CA ILE A 300 -12.22 1.91 13.15
C ILE A 300 -12.32 0.39 13.35
N GLU A 301 -12.17 -0.10 14.59
CA GLU A 301 -12.38 -1.52 14.91
C GLU A 301 -13.81 -1.97 14.61
N ARG A 302 -14.82 -1.12 14.85
CA ARG A 302 -16.20 -1.40 14.42
C ARG A 302 -16.32 -1.53 12.91
N LEU A 303 -15.68 -0.65 12.13
CA LEU A 303 -15.64 -0.77 10.66
C LEU A 303 -14.97 -2.08 10.24
N ILE A 304 -13.82 -2.42 10.84
CA ILE A 304 -13.10 -3.67 10.58
C ILE A 304 -14.01 -4.87 10.89
N ASN A 305 -14.61 -4.92 12.07
CA ASN A 305 -15.47 -6.03 12.49
C ASN A 305 -16.73 -6.18 11.62
N LYS A 306 -17.32 -5.08 11.17
CA LYS A 306 -18.47 -5.09 10.27
C LYS A 306 -18.10 -5.57 8.87
N HIS A 307 -17.01 -5.06 8.30
CA HIS A 307 -16.74 -5.19 6.88
C HIS A 307 -15.69 -6.27 6.53
N GLN A 308 -14.76 -6.59 7.43
CA GLN A 308 -13.69 -7.55 7.17
C GLN A 308 -14.04 -8.98 7.62
N ARG A 309 -13.42 -9.98 6.97
CA ARG A 309 -13.32 -11.35 7.49
C ARG A 309 -12.01 -11.46 8.27
N ILE A 310 -12.09 -11.94 9.51
CA ILE A 310 -10.96 -12.08 10.41
C ILE A 310 -10.90 -13.57 10.85
N PRO A 311 -9.77 -14.26 10.68
CA PRO A 311 -8.56 -13.79 9.98
C PRO A 311 -8.82 -13.58 8.47
N GLY A 312 -8.19 -12.56 7.91
CA GLY A 312 -8.26 -12.24 6.48
C GLY A 312 -7.66 -13.34 5.61
N SER A 313 -8.24 -13.54 4.43
CA SER A 313 -7.89 -14.64 3.51
C SER A 313 -7.84 -14.14 2.07
N ILE A 314 -6.70 -14.37 1.40
CA ILE A 314 -6.44 -13.89 0.04
C ILE A 314 -7.45 -14.51 -0.94
N LEU A 315 -7.72 -15.81 -0.83
CA LEU A 315 -8.70 -16.51 -1.67
C LEU A 315 -10.08 -15.85 -1.60
N HIS A 316 -10.52 -15.59 -0.37
CA HIS A 316 -11.78 -14.93 -0.09
C HIS A 316 -11.83 -13.49 -0.64
N GLY A 317 -10.74 -12.73 -0.49
CA GLY A 317 -10.64 -11.37 -1.07
C GLY A 317 -10.61 -11.36 -2.61
N LEU A 318 -10.11 -12.43 -3.24
CA LEU A 318 -10.21 -12.64 -4.69
C LEU A 318 -11.66 -12.95 -5.08
N MET A 319 -12.36 -13.79 -4.31
CA MET A 319 -13.77 -14.11 -4.59
C MET A 319 -14.70 -12.90 -4.49
N ASP A 320 -14.39 -11.92 -3.61
CA ASP A 320 -15.15 -10.67 -3.48
C ASP A 320 -15.17 -9.81 -4.76
N ARG A 321 -14.31 -10.13 -5.75
CA ARG A 321 -14.31 -9.52 -7.08
C ARG A 321 -15.48 -10.00 -7.96
N ILE A 322 -15.98 -11.20 -7.70
CA ILE A 322 -16.95 -11.91 -8.54
C ILE A 322 -18.29 -12.04 -7.81
N VAL A 323 -18.23 -12.33 -6.52
CA VAL A 323 -19.42 -12.57 -5.69
C VAL A 323 -19.62 -11.37 -4.78
N GLU A 324 -20.79 -10.74 -4.88
CA GLU A 324 -21.20 -9.72 -3.92
C GLU A 324 -21.46 -10.35 -2.56
N ARG A 325 -20.95 -9.69 -1.52
CA ARG A 325 -21.08 -10.17 -0.16
C ARG A 325 -22.44 -9.73 0.40
N PRO A 326 -23.24 -10.62 1.00
CA PRO A 326 -24.40 -10.19 1.75
C PRO A 326 -23.94 -9.31 2.92
N ALA A 327 -24.60 -8.18 3.12
CA ALA A 327 -24.32 -7.29 4.25
C ALA A 327 -24.45 -8.09 5.56
N LYS A 328 -23.48 -7.94 6.48
CA LYS A 328 -23.69 -8.43 7.85
C LYS A 328 -24.87 -7.67 8.43
N SER A 329 -25.83 -8.39 9.01
CA SER A 329 -26.88 -7.79 9.83
C SER A 329 -26.25 -7.05 11.00
N ASP A 330 -26.69 -5.82 11.24
CA ASP A 330 -26.22 -4.95 12.32
C ASP A 330 -26.55 -5.48 13.72
#